data_AF-A0A853ELD1-F1
#
_entry.id   AF-A0A853ELD1-F1
#
_cell.length_a   1.000
_cell.length_b   1.000
_cell.length_c   1.000
_cell.angle_alpha   90.00
_cell.angle_beta   90.00
_cell.angle_gamma   90.00
#
_symmetry.space_group_name_H-M   'P 1'
#
loop_
_entity.id
_entity.type
_entity.pdbx_description
1 polymer ?
#
loop_
_entity_poly.entity_id
_entity_poly.type
_entity_poly.pdbx_seq_one_letter_code
_entity_poly.pdbx_strand_id
1 'polypeptide(L)'
;MALELWYPAFSLTDTIHALFDSPQEAPETYTFGKVSLGRVYAEDIWDHDPYADMPHYPSPVLIVHGAKDGSVPLSYSQRAAQSFPDAELIVLPEAGHGFSGADWDLAAGSTIAHLQRLGLIAA
;
A
#
# COMPACT_ATOMS: atom_id res chain seq x y z
N MET A 1 -14.36 10.04 -7.04
CA MET A 1 -14.11 9.97 -5.58
C MET A 1 -12.60 9.79 -5.44
N ALA A 2 -11.93 10.46 -4.50
CA ALA A 2 -10.48 10.30 -4.33
C ALA A 2 -10.12 9.00 -3.59
N LEU A 3 -8.88 8.54 -3.75
CA LEU A 3 -8.31 7.40 -3.01
C LEU A 3 -7.14 7.86 -2.14
N GLU A 4 -7.16 7.49 -0.87
CA GLU A 4 -6.13 7.85 0.11
C GLU A 4 -5.49 6.56 0.64
N LEU A 5 -4.24 6.30 0.28
CA LEU A 5 -3.53 5.06 0.57
C LEU A 5 -2.40 5.31 1.56
N TRP A 6 -2.42 4.61 2.68
CA TRP A 6 -1.35 4.68 3.68
C TRP A 6 -0.57 3.38 3.68
N TYR A 7 0.75 3.49 3.53
CA TYR A 7 1.72 2.39 3.50
C TYR A 7 1.20 1.15 2.72
N PRO A 8 0.69 1.32 1.48
CA PRO A 8 -0.04 0.27 0.78
C PRO A 8 0.86 -0.94 0.48
N ALA A 9 0.37 -2.14 0.79
CA ALA A 9 1.10 -3.40 0.67
C ALA A 9 1.16 -3.93 -0.78
N PHE A 10 1.54 -3.09 -1.75
CA PHE A 10 1.69 -3.49 -3.15
C PHE A 10 2.83 -4.49 -3.40
N SER A 11 3.58 -4.87 -2.37
CA SER A 11 4.63 -5.89 -2.40
C SER A 11 4.13 -7.32 -2.15
N LEU A 12 2.83 -7.52 -1.90
CA LEU A 12 2.33 -8.81 -1.42
C LEU A 12 2.60 -9.97 -2.39
N THR A 13 2.44 -9.76 -3.69
CA THR A 13 2.72 -10.78 -4.72
C THR A 13 4.17 -11.25 -4.64
N ASP A 14 5.12 -10.32 -4.66
CA ASP A 14 6.55 -10.63 -4.52
C ASP A 14 6.88 -11.24 -3.15
N THR A 15 6.16 -10.83 -2.10
CA THR A 15 6.32 -11.38 -0.75
C THR A 15 5.87 -12.85 -0.70
N ILE A 16 4.74 -13.19 -1.32
CA ILE A 16 4.22 -14.56 -1.38
C ILE A 16 5.12 -15.45 -2.25
N HIS A 17 5.62 -14.95 -3.38
CA HIS A 17 6.62 -15.66 -4.20
C HIS A 17 7.95 -15.88 -3.48
N ALA A 18 8.31 -15.04 -2.51
CA ALA A 18 9.49 -15.26 -1.68
C ALA A 18 9.27 -16.31 -0.57
N LEU A 19 8.01 -16.61 -0.22
CA LEU A 19 7.65 -17.56 0.84
C LEU A 19 7.45 -18.98 0.30
N PHE A 20 6.98 -19.13 -0.94
CA PHE A 20 6.64 -20.43 -1.55
C PHE A 20 7.09 -20.47 -3.02
N ASP A 21 7.41 -21.66 -3.56
CA ASP A 21 7.78 -21.81 -4.98
C ASP A 21 6.54 -21.94 -5.90
N SER A 22 5.39 -22.31 -5.34
CA SER A 22 4.08 -22.34 -6.02
C SER A 22 2.93 -22.10 -5.01
N PRO A 23 1.72 -21.70 -5.44
CA PRO A 23 0.63 -21.45 -4.50
C PRO A 23 0.12 -22.77 -3.87
N GLN A 24 0.29 -23.91 -4.55
CA GLN A 24 -0.07 -25.23 -4.01
C GLN A 24 0.87 -25.69 -2.88
N GLU A 25 2.10 -25.17 -2.84
CA GLU A 25 3.07 -25.48 -1.78
C GLU A 25 2.82 -24.71 -0.48
N ALA A 26 2.01 -23.64 -0.52
CA ALA A 26 1.56 -23.00 0.71
C ALA A 26 0.83 -24.02 1.61
N PRO A 27 1.14 -24.10 2.91
CA PRO A 27 0.41 -24.97 3.84
C PRO A 27 -1.09 -24.60 3.91
N GLU A 28 -1.95 -25.52 4.38
CA GLU A 28 -3.38 -25.21 4.58
C GLU A 28 -3.58 -23.95 5.42
N THR A 29 -2.71 -23.74 6.42
CA THR A 29 -2.57 -22.49 7.17
C THR A 29 -1.10 -22.14 7.40
N TYR A 30 -0.73 -20.87 7.29
CA TYR A 30 0.61 -20.37 7.56
C TYR A 30 0.58 -19.03 8.30
N THR A 31 1.64 -18.73 9.04
CA THR A 31 1.77 -17.46 9.77
C THR A 31 2.35 -16.38 8.85
N PHE A 32 1.64 -15.26 8.73
CA PHE A 32 2.11 -14.06 8.03
C PHE A 32 2.09 -12.88 9.00
N GLY A 33 3.27 -12.42 9.43
CA GLY A 33 3.38 -11.44 10.50
C GLY A 33 2.73 -11.93 11.79
N LYS A 34 1.62 -11.29 12.20
CA LYS A 34 0.87 -11.62 13.43
C LYS A 34 -0.43 -12.40 13.18
N VAL A 35 -0.73 -12.70 11.92
CA VAL A 35 -1.97 -13.37 11.54
C VAL A 35 -1.71 -14.78 11.02
N SER A 36 -2.70 -15.64 11.17
CA SER A 36 -2.74 -16.95 10.51
C SER A 36 -3.60 -16.83 9.27
N LEU A 37 -3.03 -17.17 8.11
CA LEU A 37 -3.70 -17.12 6.81
C LEU A 37 -3.91 -18.54 6.30
N GLY A 38 -4.98 -18.73 5.53
CA GLY A 38 -5.21 -19.98 4.80
C GLY A 38 -4.44 -19.98 3.47
N ARG A 39 -4.19 -21.17 2.91
CA ARG A 39 -3.65 -21.35 1.55
C ARG A 39 -4.32 -20.45 0.52
N VAL A 40 -5.64 -20.29 0.62
CA VAL A 40 -6.45 -19.46 -0.29
C VAL A 40 -5.90 -18.04 -0.46
N TYR A 41 -5.30 -17.46 0.58
CA TYR A 41 -4.69 -16.13 0.44
C TYR A 41 -3.46 -16.14 -0.47
N ALA A 42 -2.61 -17.17 -0.38
CA ALA A 42 -1.47 -17.31 -1.27
C ALA A 42 -1.93 -17.56 -2.71
N GLU A 43 -2.99 -18.37 -2.90
CA GLU A 43 -3.61 -18.63 -4.21
C GLU A 43 -4.17 -17.35 -4.84
N ASP A 44 -4.93 -16.54 -4.07
CA ASP A 44 -5.55 -15.31 -4.56
C ASP A 44 -4.52 -14.22 -4.92
N ILE A 45 -3.42 -14.14 -4.17
CA ILE A 45 -2.38 -13.13 -4.38
C ILE A 45 -1.37 -13.55 -5.46
N TRP A 46 -1.22 -14.84 -5.75
CA TRP A 46 -0.15 -15.39 -6.60
C TRP A 46 0.01 -14.67 -7.94
N ASP A 47 -1.10 -14.49 -8.66
CA ASP A 47 -1.12 -13.83 -9.97
C ASP A 47 -1.72 -12.41 -9.90
N HIS A 48 -1.86 -11.85 -8.68
CA HIS A 48 -2.41 -10.51 -8.52
C HIS A 48 -1.36 -9.46 -8.88
N ASP A 49 -1.66 -8.63 -9.87
CA ASP A 49 -0.86 -7.46 -10.22
C ASP A 49 -1.67 -6.18 -9.97
N PRO A 50 -1.52 -5.51 -8.81
CA PRO A 50 -2.25 -4.28 -8.54
C PRO A 50 -1.90 -3.17 -9.53
N TYR A 51 -0.72 -3.19 -10.14
CA TYR A 51 -0.27 -2.16 -11.09
C TYR A 51 -1.02 -2.24 -12.43
N ALA A 52 -1.59 -3.38 -12.79
CA ALA A 52 -2.42 -3.52 -13.99
C ALA A 52 -3.74 -2.74 -13.86
N ASP A 53 -4.24 -2.54 -12.64
CA ASP A 53 -5.49 -1.84 -12.36
C ASP A 53 -5.30 -0.33 -12.19
N MET A 54 -4.12 0.12 -11.72
CA MET A 54 -3.86 1.54 -11.43
C MET A 54 -4.16 2.50 -12.60
N PRO A 55 -3.79 2.20 -13.87
CA PRO A 55 -4.10 3.08 -15.00
C PRO A 55 -5.61 3.28 -15.23
N HIS A 56 -6.44 2.36 -14.75
CA HIS A 56 -7.89 2.39 -14.91
C HIS A 56 -8.60 3.16 -13.77
N TYR A 57 -7.84 3.70 -12.81
CA TYR A 57 -8.36 4.54 -11.73
C TYR A 57 -8.10 6.03 -12.04
N PRO A 58 -9.06 6.76 -12.65
CA PRO A 58 -8.83 8.12 -13.13
C PRO A 58 -8.99 9.20 -12.06
N SER A 59 -9.38 8.83 -10.83
CA SER A 59 -9.57 9.80 -9.76
C SER A 59 -8.25 10.06 -9.03
N PRO A 60 -8.10 11.24 -8.38
CA PRO A 60 -6.86 11.57 -7.65
C PRO A 60 -6.53 10.55 -6.57
N VAL A 61 -5.25 10.22 -6.46
CA VAL A 61 -4.70 9.30 -5.46
C VAL A 61 -3.65 10.00 -4.61
N LEU A 62 -3.79 9.94 -3.29
CA LEU A 62 -2.70 10.22 -2.38
C LEU A 62 -2.10 8.91 -1.88
N ILE A 63 -0.78 8.82 -1.89
CA ILE A 63 -0.03 7.74 -1.24
C ILE A 63 0.84 8.36 -0.15
N VAL A 64 0.70 7.90 1.08
CA VAL A 64 1.56 8.29 2.20
C VAL A 64 2.37 7.07 2.64
N HIS A 65 3.70 7.16 2.61
CA HIS A 65 4.57 6.01 2.89
C HIS A 65 5.74 6.38 3.80
N GLY A 66 6.08 5.51 4.75
CA GLY A 66 7.23 5.70 5.63
C GLY A 66 8.54 5.27 4.96
N ALA A 67 9.57 6.11 4.98
CA ALA A 67 10.86 5.76 4.38
C ALA A 67 11.60 4.63 5.12
N LYS A 68 11.24 4.39 6.39
CA LYS A 68 11.78 3.32 7.24
C LYS A 68 10.80 2.15 7.40
N ASP A 69 9.83 2.03 6.50
CA ASP A 69 8.91 0.90 6.48
C ASP A 69 9.69 -0.40 6.22
N GLY A 70 9.81 -1.23 7.26
CA GLY A 70 10.47 -2.53 7.20
C GLY A 70 9.56 -3.68 6.75
N SER A 71 8.26 -3.42 6.58
CA SER A 71 7.27 -4.40 6.12
C SER A 71 7.06 -4.31 4.61
N VAL A 72 6.95 -3.08 4.09
CA VAL A 72 6.68 -2.79 2.67
C VAL A 72 7.71 -1.79 2.15
N PRO A 73 8.61 -2.18 1.24
CA PRO A 73 9.62 -1.27 0.69
C PRO A 73 8.99 -0.06 0.00
N LEU A 74 9.57 1.12 0.23
CA LEU A 74 9.12 2.39 -0.37
C LEU A 74 9.05 2.36 -1.90
N SER A 75 9.90 1.55 -2.55
CA SER A 75 9.95 1.40 -4.01
C SER A 75 8.61 1.01 -4.63
N TYR A 76 7.77 0.25 -3.92
CA TYR A 76 6.46 -0.14 -4.43
C TYR A 76 5.50 1.05 -4.54
N SER A 77 5.54 1.97 -3.57
CA SER A 77 4.77 3.22 -3.61
C SER A 77 5.33 4.23 -4.59
N GLN A 78 6.66 4.27 -4.78
CA GLN A 78 7.28 5.06 -5.84
C GLN A 78 6.84 4.59 -7.23
N ARG A 79 6.79 3.27 -7.46
CA ARG A 79 6.24 2.69 -8.69
C ARG A 79 4.75 2.99 -8.83
N ALA A 80 3.97 2.88 -7.75
CA ALA A 80 2.53 3.14 -7.79
C ALA A 80 2.21 4.58 -8.19
N ALA A 81 2.94 5.55 -7.63
CA ALA A 81 2.81 6.96 -7.99
C ALA A 81 3.11 7.26 -9.48
N GLN A 82 3.91 6.42 -10.14
CA GLN A 82 4.17 6.51 -11.58
C GLN A 82 3.15 5.74 -12.43
N SER A 83 2.36 4.85 -11.82
CA SER A 83 1.43 3.95 -12.51
C SER A 83 0.00 4.50 -12.53
N PHE A 84 -0.40 5.22 -11.47
CA PHE A 84 -1.68 5.94 -11.44
C PHE A 84 -1.66 7.16 -12.40
N PRO A 85 -2.78 7.50 -13.04
CA PRO A 85 -2.88 8.68 -13.90
C PRO A 85 -2.71 10.02 -13.16
N ASP A 86 -3.16 10.08 -11.90
CA ASP A 86 -3.12 11.26 -11.05
C ASP A 86 -2.80 10.82 -9.61
N ALA A 87 -1.52 10.87 -9.25
CA ALA A 87 -1.07 10.47 -7.92
C ALA A 87 -0.01 11.39 -7.32
N GLU A 88 -0.15 11.65 -6.03
CA GLU A 88 0.82 12.33 -5.17
C GLU A 88 1.41 11.32 -4.17
N LEU A 89 2.75 11.27 -4.06
CA LEU A 89 3.44 10.46 -3.05
C LEU A 89 4.07 11.37 -1.99
N ILE A 90 3.65 11.17 -0.74
CA ILE A 90 4.26 11.79 0.44
C ILE A 90 5.09 10.74 1.16
N VAL A 91 6.38 11.03 1.31
CA VAL A 91 7.32 10.17 2.03
C VAL A 91 7.60 10.76 3.40
N LEU A 92 7.32 10.00 4.45
CA LEU A 92 7.64 10.36 5.84
C LEU A 92 9.03 9.82 6.19
N PRO A 93 10.07 10.66 6.34
CA PRO A 93 11.47 10.21 6.36
C PRO A 93 11.83 9.28 7.53
N GLU A 94 11.18 9.47 8.67
CA GLU A 94 11.49 8.73 9.91
C GLU A 94 10.46 7.62 10.21
N ALA A 95 9.34 7.59 9.48
CA ALA A 95 8.24 6.70 9.77
C ALA A 95 8.50 5.27 9.27
N GLY A 96 8.07 4.29 10.08
CA GLY A 96 7.95 2.89 9.69
C GLY A 96 6.51 2.53 9.25
N HIS A 97 6.20 1.23 9.25
CA HIS A 97 4.87 0.73 8.92
C HIS A 97 3.82 1.10 9.99
N GLY A 98 2.61 1.47 9.58
CA GLY A 98 1.45 1.59 10.46
C GLY A 98 1.23 2.96 11.13
N PHE A 99 2.19 3.88 11.06
CA PHE A 99 2.21 5.26 11.60
C PHE A 99 1.71 5.46 13.05
N SER A 100 2.44 6.23 13.84
CA SER A 100 1.99 6.60 15.20
C SER A 100 2.54 7.94 15.63
N GLY A 101 1.89 8.57 16.61
CA GLY A 101 2.31 9.88 17.12
C GLY A 101 2.41 10.91 15.99
N ALA A 102 3.55 11.60 15.91
CA ALA A 102 3.78 12.64 14.92
C ALA A 102 3.64 12.14 13.47
N ASP A 103 4.02 10.89 13.17
CA ASP A 103 3.89 10.34 11.81
C ASP A 103 2.41 10.14 11.44
N TRP A 104 1.58 9.75 12.41
CA TRP A 104 0.13 9.66 12.22
C TRP A 104 -0.47 11.04 11.94
N ASP A 105 -0.10 12.05 12.73
CA ASP A 105 -0.59 13.41 12.57
C ASP A 105 -0.19 13.99 11.20
N LEU A 106 1.03 13.71 10.74
CA LEU A 106 1.50 14.13 9.42
C LEU A 106 0.72 13.42 8.30
N ALA A 107 0.51 12.11 8.40
CA ALA A 107 -0.26 11.36 7.40
C ALA A 107 -1.73 11.80 7.36
N ALA A 108 -2.36 11.98 8.53
CA ALA A 108 -3.73 12.46 8.67
C ALA A 108 -3.87 13.87 8.12
N GLY A 109 -2.99 14.79 8.52
CA GLY A 109 -2.98 16.17 8.04
C GLY A 109 -2.79 16.25 6.53
N SER A 110 -1.91 15.42 5.96
CA SER A 110 -1.68 15.35 4.52
C SER A 110 -2.93 14.87 3.75
N THR A 111 -3.61 13.86 4.29
CA THR A 111 -4.87 13.33 3.75
C THR A 111 -5.96 14.40 3.76
N ILE A 112 -6.15 15.07 4.91
CA ILE A 112 -7.11 16.16 5.04
C ILE A 112 -6.80 17.28 4.04
N ALA A 113 -5.53 17.69 3.96
CA ALA A 113 -5.10 18.74 3.05
C ALA A 113 -5.33 18.36 1.58
N HIS A 114 -5.10 17.10 1.19
CA HIS A 114 -5.39 16.61 -0.15
C HIS A 114 -6.89 16.67 -0.46
N LEU A 115 -7.73 16.16 0.44
CA LEU A 115 -9.19 16.21 0.28
C LEU A 115 -9.74 17.65 0.23
N GLN A 116 -9.16 18.57 1.01
CA GLN A 116 -9.49 20.00 0.97
C GLN A 116 -9.09 20.64 -0.36
N ARG A 117 -7.90 20.33 -0.90
CA ARG A 117 -7.47 20.81 -2.23
C ARG A 117 -8.41 20.34 -3.34
N LEU A 118 -8.95 19.13 -3.21
CA LEU A 118 -9.94 18.56 -4.12
C LEU A 118 -11.37 19.11 -3.91
N GLY A 119 -11.60 19.92 -2.88
CA GLY A 119 -12.93 20.46 -2.54
C GLY A 119 -13.91 19.40 -2.04
N LEU A 120 -13.42 18.24 -1.60
CA LEU A 120 -14.26 17.14 -1.10
C LEU A 120 -14.70 17.36 0.36
N ILE A 121 -13.93 18.16 1.12
CA ILE A 121 -14.24 18.58 2.48
C ILE A 121 -13.92 20.07 2.68
N ALA A 122 -14.48 20.66 3.72
CA ALA A 122 -14.22 22.05 4.08
C ALA A 122 -12.77 22.26 4.56
N ALA A 123 -12.23 23.45 4.24
CA ALA A 123 -10.94 23.95 4.73
C ALA A 123 -10.95 24.18 6.25
#